data_AF-A0A4Y7KVE2-F1
#
_entry.id   AF-A0A4Y7KVE2-F1
#
_cell.length_a   1.000
_cell.length_b   1.000
_cell.length_c   1.000
_cell.angle_alpha   90.00
_cell.angle_beta   90.00
_cell.angle_gamma   90.00
#
_symmetry.space_group_name_H-M   'P 1'
#
loop_
_entity.id
_entity.type
_entity.pdbx_description
1 polymer ?
#
loop_
_entity_poly.entity_id
_entity_poly.type
_entity_poly.pdbx_seq_one_letter_code
_entity_poly.pdbx_strand_id
1 'polypeptide(L)'
;VGGNSSFCLTYLRGFPPPVSQHLPKQKRRLLKVSAHIRGILSRVPRGDTTEYHELVGKLNQSGNLFPEDVALLVTILKCLSGAVACMDTVRHETLIKAIFGMSLWKYNPDVMDALVELVIRLATSGYLYSCLDMLVTNFMPHKSFLNELNKPRGIVKKEQVLDRVHSALVNITK
;
A
#
# COMPACT_ATOMS: atom_id res chain seq x y z
N VAL A 1 60.22 -43.46 -1.41
CA VAL A 1 60.48 -42.06 -1.01
C VAL A 1 60.06 -41.16 -2.16
N GLY A 2 59.07 -40.28 -1.93
CA GLY A 2 58.68 -39.13 -2.78
C GLY A 2 58.19 -39.45 -4.20
N GLY A 3 57.11 -38.90 -4.74
CA GLY A 3 56.33 -37.73 -4.40
C GLY A 3 55.76 -37.23 -5.72
N ASN A 4 54.52 -37.62 -6.06
CA ASN A 4 53.81 -37.12 -7.23
C ASN A 4 52.99 -35.90 -6.82
N SER A 5 53.32 -34.75 -7.40
CA SER A 5 52.46 -33.56 -7.38
C SER A 5 52.09 -33.22 -8.81
N SER A 6 50.80 -33.36 -9.15
CA SER A 6 50.19 -32.55 -10.21
C SER A 6 48.69 -32.49 -10.01
N PHE A 7 48.29 -31.41 -9.34
CA PHE A 7 47.12 -30.57 -9.57
C PHE A 7 45.74 -31.22 -9.82
N CYS A 8 44.93 -31.10 -8.77
CA CYS A 8 43.46 -31.12 -8.68
C CYS A 8 42.66 -30.97 -9.99
N LEU A 9 41.97 -32.06 -10.38
CA LEU A 9 40.87 -32.08 -11.36
C LEU A 9 39.51 -32.34 -10.68
N THR A 10 39.13 -31.56 -9.68
CA THR A 10 37.82 -31.76 -9.03
C THR A 10 37.24 -30.48 -8.43
N TYR A 11 36.91 -29.48 -9.27
CA TYR A 11 36.11 -28.33 -8.79
C TYR A 11 35.24 -27.67 -9.87
N LEU A 12 34.50 -28.43 -10.69
CA LEU A 12 33.43 -27.84 -11.54
C LEU A 12 32.21 -28.76 -11.70
N ARG A 13 31.71 -29.34 -10.60
CA ARG A 13 30.33 -29.86 -10.52
C ARG A 13 29.76 -29.54 -9.15
N GLY A 14 29.15 -28.37 -9.02
CA GLY A 14 28.56 -27.97 -7.74
C GLY A 14 27.91 -26.59 -7.68
N PHE A 15 27.88 -25.81 -8.77
CA PHE A 15 26.99 -24.65 -8.80
C PHE A 15 25.62 -25.13 -9.25
N PRO A 16 24.59 -25.11 -8.38
CA PRO A 16 23.23 -25.20 -8.87
C PRO A 16 23.02 -24.06 -9.87
N PRO A 17 22.34 -24.29 -10.99
CA PRO A 17 21.97 -23.19 -11.88
C PRO A 17 21.23 -22.14 -11.05
N PRO A 18 21.40 -20.83 -11.35
CA PRO A 18 20.69 -19.79 -10.64
C PRO A 18 19.20 -20.13 -10.70
N VAL A 19 18.60 -20.32 -9.53
CA VAL A 19 17.19 -20.65 -9.37
C VAL A 19 16.41 -19.70 -10.26
N SER A 20 15.98 -20.21 -11.42
CA SER A 20 15.14 -19.44 -12.33
C SER A 20 13.86 -19.20 -11.58
N GLN A 21 13.75 -17.95 -11.14
CA GLN A 21 12.67 -17.39 -10.36
C GLN A 21 11.38 -17.59 -11.14
N HIS A 22 10.68 -18.70 -10.89
CA HIS A 22 9.25 -18.79 -11.15
C HIS A 22 8.55 -17.85 -10.18
N LEU A 23 8.67 -16.55 -10.47
CA LEU A 23 7.95 -15.52 -9.76
C LEU A 23 6.46 -15.83 -9.94
N PRO A 24 5.70 -16.03 -8.85
CA PRO A 24 4.29 -16.39 -8.94
C PRO A 24 3.54 -15.42 -9.85
N LYS A 25 2.56 -15.91 -10.63
CA LYS A 25 1.78 -15.08 -11.58
C LYS A 25 1.25 -13.78 -10.92
N GLN A 26 0.84 -13.87 -9.65
CA GLN A 26 0.39 -12.74 -8.84
C GLN A 26 1.51 -11.71 -8.61
N LYS A 27 2.72 -12.14 -8.24
CA LYS A 27 3.86 -11.25 -8.03
C LYS A 27 4.30 -10.56 -9.33
N ARG A 28 4.21 -11.23 -10.48
CA ARG A 28 4.42 -10.58 -11.80
C ARG A 28 3.37 -9.51 -12.11
N ARG A 29 2.09 -9.77 -11.81
CA ARG A 29 1.01 -8.77 -11.97
C ARG A 29 1.26 -7.54 -11.08
N LEU A 30 1.61 -7.75 -9.81
CA LEU A 30 1.93 -6.67 -8.87
C LEU A 30 3.10 -5.79 -9.34
N LEU A 31 4.18 -6.40 -9.87
CA LEU A 31 5.30 -5.64 -10.43
C LEU A 31 4.89 -4.76 -11.62
N LYS A 32 4.03 -5.28 -12.51
CA LYS A 32 3.52 -4.51 -13.65
C LYS A 32 2.68 -3.32 -13.18
N VAL A 33 1.77 -3.53 -12.22
CA VAL A 33 0.93 -2.45 -11.68
C VAL A 33 1.77 -1.42 -10.93
N SER A 34 2.77 -1.85 -10.17
CA SER A 34 3.69 -0.96 -9.46
C SER A 34 4.51 -0.09 -10.43
N ALA A 35 5.07 -0.69 -11.49
CA ALA A 35 5.78 0.06 -12.52
C ALA A 35 4.85 1.04 -13.25
N HIS A 36 3.61 0.63 -13.52
CA HIS A 36 2.61 1.48 -14.13
C HIS A 36 2.25 2.69 -13.25
N ILE A 37 1.99 2.49 -11.95
CA ILE A 37 1.70 3.58 -11.01
C ILE A 37 2.88 4.55 -10.90
N ARG A 38 4.11 4.04 -10.79
CA ARG A 38 5.31 4.90 -10.82
C ARG A 38 5.41 5.69 -12.13
N GLY A 39 5.07 5.06 -13.26
CA GLY A 39 4.99 5.70 -14.57
C GLY A 39 3.96 6.82 -14.62
N ILE A 40 2.76 6.61 -14.06
CA ILE A 40 1.72 7.64 -13.91
C ILE A 40 2.28 8.83 -13.12
N LEU A 41 2.83 8.61 -11.92
CA LEU A 41 3.37 9.69 -11.07
C LEU A 41 4.51 10.45 -11.77
N SER A 42 5.39 9.76 -12.50
CA SER A 42 6.52 10.39 -13.20
C SER A 42 6.14 11.27 -14.40
N ARG A 43 4.91 11.12 -14.92
CA ARG A 43 4.39 11.87 -16.06
C ARG A 43 3.70 13.18 -15.66
N VAL A 44 3.22 13.28 -14.40
CA VAL A 44 2.58 14.50 -13.87
C VAL A 44 3.42 15.77 -14.07
N PRO A 45 4.75 15.78 -13.80
CA PRO A 45 5.57 16.97 -14.04
C PRO A 45 5.66 17.40 -15.51
N ARG A 46 5.31 16.52 -16.45
CA ARG A 46 5.32 16.78 -17.91
C ARG A 46 3.96 17.23 -18.43
N GLY A 47 2.95 17.35 -17.56
CA GLY A 47 1.60 17.77 -17.91
C GLY A 47 0.66 16.65 -18.37
N ASP A 48 1.11 15.39 -18.45
CA ASP A 48 0.24 14.25 -18.74
C ASP A 48 -0.40 13.75 -17.44
N THR A 49 -1.66 14.11 -17.23
CA THR A 49 -2.40 13.85 -16.00
C THR A 49 -3.64 12.98 -16.17
N THR A 50 -3.96 12.48 -17.37
CA THR A 50 -5.20 11.73 -17.63
C THR A 50 -5.31 10.47 -16.76
N GLU A 51 -4.30 9.60 -16.83
CA GLU A 51 -4.25 8.37 -16.01
C GLU A 51 -4.08 8.69 -14.51
N TYR A 52 -3.48 9.84 -14.18
CA TYR A 52 -3.37 10.32 -12.80
C TYR A 52 -4.74 10.69 -12.23
N HIS A 53 -5.58 11.39 -13.00
CA HIS A 53 -6.94 11.71 -12.59
C HIS A 53 -7.81 10.46 -12.47
N GLU A 54 -7.63 9.45 -13.33
CA GLU A 54 -8.29 8.15 -13.18
C GLU A 54 -7.87 7.45 -11.89
N LEU A 55 -6.57 7.44 -11.58
CA LEU A 55 -6.03 6.89 -10.34
C LEU A 55 -6.63 7.57 -9.11
N VAL A 56 -6.70 8.90 -9.10
CA VAL A 56 -7.36 9.69 -8.05
C VAL A 56 -8.85 9.34 -7.96
N GLY A 57 -9.52 9.20 -9.11
CA GLY A 57 -10.92 8.80 -9.19
C GLY A 57 -11.18 7.46 -8.52
N LYS A 58 -10.31 6.47 -8.72
CA LYS A 58 -10.39 5.15 -8.08
C LYS A 58 -10.30 5.20 -6.56
N LEU A 59 -9.47 6.09 -6.00
CA LEU A 59 -9.37 6.26 -4.54
C LEU A 59 -10.58 6.97 -3.93
N ASN A 60 -11.19 7.89 -4.68
CA ASN A 60 -12.37 8.63 -4.25
C ASN A 60 -13.67 7.82 -4.37
N GLN A 61 -13.61 6.58 -4.87
CA GLN A 61 -14.77 5.71 -4.88
C GLN A 61 -15.19 5.41 -3.43
N SER A 62 -16.36 5.95 -3.07
CA SER A 62 -16.97 5.72 -1.76
C SER A 62 -18.28 4.97 -1.94
N GLY A 63 -18.43 3.80 -1.30
CA GLY A 63 -19.64 2.99 -1.39
C GLY A 63 -19.40 1.49 -1.30
N ASN A 64 -20.44 0.72 -1.63
CA ASN A 64 -20.40 -0.73 -1.77
C ASN A 64 -19.63 -1.09 -3.04
N LEU A 65 -18.30 -1.19 -2.93
CA LEU A 65 -17.43 -1.63 -4.00
C LEU A 65 -17.73 -3.09 -4.36
N PHE A 66 -17.71 -3.42 -5.65
CA PHE A 66 -17.74 -4.82 -6.07
C PHE A 66 -16.44 -5.51 -5.63
N PRO A 67 -16.44 -6.86 -5.46
CA PRO A 67 -15.25 -7.57 -5.02
C PRO A 67 -14.00 -7.33 -5.89
N GLU A 68 -14.20 -7.12 -7.19
CA GLU A 68 -13.12 -6.78 -8.13
C GLU A 68 -12.55 -5.37 -7.89
N ASP A 69 -13.41 -4.39 -7.60
CA ASP A 69 -13.00 -3.02 -7.27
C ASP A 69 -12.23 -2.98 -5.95
N VAL A 70 -12.64 -3.79 -4.97
CA VAL A 70 -11.91 -3.97 -3.71
C VAL A 70 -10.49 -4.49 -3.99
N ALA A 71 -10.35 -5.55 -4.79
CA ALA A 71 -9.05 -6.12 -5.09
C ALA A 71 -8.14 -5.14 -5.86
N LEU A 72 -8.73 -4.36 -6.78
CA LEU A 72 -8.04 -3.30 -7.48
C LEU A 72 -7.57 -2.19 -6.52
N LEU A 73 -8.45 -1.72 -5.64
CA LEU A 73 -8.15 -0.68 -4.65
C LEU A 73 -7.02 -1.13 -3.71
N VAL A 74 -7.09 -2.35 -3.16
CA VAL A 74 -6.01 -2.94 -2.34
C VAL A 74 -4.69 -2.96 -3.12
N THR A 75 -4.73 -3.35 -4.38
CA THR A 75 -3.54 -3.41 -5.25
C THR A 75 -2.95 -2.02 -5.46
N ILE A 76 -3.80 -1.02 -5.73
CA ILE A 76 -3.38 0.38 -5.91
C ILE A 76 -2.72 0.91 -4.64
N LEU A 77 -3.36 0.75 -3.47
CA LEU A 77 -2.84 1.22 -2.19
C LEU A 77 -1.47 0.60 -1.86
N LYS A 78 -1.32 -0.72 -2.07
CA LYS A 78 -0.03 -1.42 -1.89
C LYS A 78 1.04 -0.93 -2.86
N CYS A 79 0.68 -0.66 -4.11
CA CYS A 79 1.63 -0.13 -5.08
C CYS A 79 2.02 1.32 -4.77
N LEU A 80 1.10 2.14 -4.28
CA LEU A 80 1.38 3.50 -3.77
C LEU A 80 2.30 3.44 -2.55
N SER A 81 2.09 2.50 -1.62
CA SER A 81 3.01 2.26 -0.49
C SER A 81 4.44 2.02 -0.99
N GLY A 82 4.61 1.23 -2.05
CA GLY A 82 5.91 1.02 -2.70
C GLY A 82 6.41 2.18 -3.58
N ALA A 83 5.63 3.25 -3.77
CA ALA A 83 5.94 4.38 -4.64
C ALA A 83 5.91 5.73 -3.91
N VAL A 84 5.84 5.74 -2.57
CA VAL A 84 5.84 6.96 -1.74
C VAL A 84 7.03 7.88 -2.05
N ALA A 85 8.20 7.32 -2.36
CA ALA A 85 9.38 8.10 -2.76
C ALA A 85 9.19 8.90 -4.06
N CYS A 86 8.20 8.56 -4.88
CA CYS A 86 7.85 9.29 -6.09
C CYS A 86 6.76 10.36 -5.86
N MET A 87 6.21 10.46 -4.63
CA MET A 87 5.10 11.35 -4.30
C MET A 87 5.60 12.69 -3.75
N ASP A 88 5.67 13.68 -4.63
CA ASP A 88 5.88 15.09 -4.29
C ASP A 88 4.61 15.76 -3.71
N THR A 89 4.76 16.53 -2.63
CA THR A 89 3.67 17.20 -1.89
C THR A 89 2.89 18.19 -2.74
N VAL A 90 3.56 18.91 -3.64
CA VAL A 90 2.98 19.95 -4.48
C VAL A 90 2.34 19.33 -5.71
N ARG A 91 3.08 18.48 -6.41
CA ARG A 91 2.62 17.90 -7.70
C ARG A 91 1.53 16.86 -7.52
N HIS A 92 1.52 16.15 -6.39
CA HIS A 92 0.54 15.09 -6.14
C HIS A 92 -0.48 15.45 -5.05
N GLU A 93 -0.66 16.74 -4.78
CA GLU A 93 -1.55 17.22 -3.71
C GLU A 93 -2.95 16.59 -3.79
N THR A 94 -3.54 16.50 -4.99
CA THR A 94 -4.86 15.89 -5.19
C THR A 94 -4.90 14.40 -4.82
N LEU A 95 -3.86 13.64 -5.16
CA LEU A 95 -3.73 12.23 -4.80
C LEU A 95 -3.57 12.07 -3.29
N ILE A 96 -2.73 12.90 -2.67
CA ILE A 96 -2.49 12.90 -1.23
C ILE A 96 -3.79 13.23 -0.47
N LYS A 97 -4.54 14.26 -0.93
CA LYS A 97 -5.86 14.59 -0.41
C LYS A 97 -6.85 13.45 -0.56
N ALA A 98 -6.85 12.74 -1.69
CA ALA A 98 -7.72 11.59 -1.90
C ALA A 98 -7.38 10.45 -0.91
N ILE A 99 -6.10 10.16 -0.70
CA ILE A 99 -5.65 9.14 0.27
C ILE A 99 -6.10 9.51 1.69
N PHE A 100 -5.83 10.74 2.14
CA PHE A 100 -6.18 11.17 3.50
C PHE A 100 -7.69 11.41 3.70
N GLY A 101 -8.46 11.57 2.61
CA GLY A 101 -9.93 11.64 2.66
C GLY A 101 -10.61 10.27 2.80
N MET A 102 -9.87 9.16 2.70
CA MET A 102 -10.40 7.83 2.91
C MET A 102 -10.72 7.60 4.40
N SER A 103 -11.80 6.85 4.69
CA SER A 103 -12.20 6.50 6.05
C SER A 103 -12.23 5.00 6.25
N LEU A 104 -11.52 4.50 7.27
CA LEU A 104 -11.46 3.08 7.63
C LEU A 104 -12.87 2.52 7.91
N TRP A 105 -13.77 3.35 8.43
CA TRP A 105 -15.16 2.98 8.68
C TRP A 105 -15.91 2.50 7.42
N LYS A 106 -15.51 2.95 6.21
CA LYS A 106 -16.18 2.60 4.95
C LYS A 106 -15.71 1.27 4.33
N TYR A 107 -14.56 0.75 4.73
CA TYR A 107 -13.89 -0.33 3.98
C TYR A 107 -13.80 -1.66 4.72
N ASN A 108 -13.58 -2.76 4.00
CA ASN A 108 -13.30 -4.05 4.62
C ASN A 108 -11.86 -4.11 5.18
N PRO A 109 -11.53 -5.12 6.01
CA PRO A 109 -10.20 -5.25 6.60
C PRO A 109 -9.04 -5.18 5.61
N ASP A 110 -9.15 -5.81 4.43
CA ASP A 110 -8.07 -5.84 3.44
C ASP A 110 -7.69 -4.44 2.92
N VAL A 111 -8.69 -3.61 2.64
CA VAL A 111 -8.48 -2.22 2.21
C VAL A 111 -7.98 -1.37 3.38
N MET A 112 -8.50 -1.58 4.60
CA MET A 112 -8.00 -0.89 5.78
C MET A 112 -6.51 -1.16 6.01
N ASP A 113 -6.08 -2.43 5.91
CA ASP A 113 -4.69 -2.84 6.11
C ASP A 113 -3.77 -2.21 5.07
N ALA A 114 -4.17 -2.23 3.79
CA ALA A 114 -3.41 -1.61 2.71
C ALA A 114 -3.32 -0.07 2.86
N LEU A 115 -4.40 0.57 3.30
CA LEU A 115 -4.43 2.01 3.54
C LEU A 115 -3.53 2.39 4.72
N VAL A 116 -3.61 1.66 5.84
CA VAL A 116 -2.77 1.91 7.01
C VAL A 116 -1.29 1.70 6.70
N GLU A 117 -0.94 0.68 5.93
CA GLU A 117 0.44 0.47 5.46
C GLU A 117 0.95 1.68 4.68
N LEU A 118 0.14 2.22 3.76
CA LEU A 118 0.45 3.42 3.00
C LEU A 118 0.59 4.66 3.91
N VAL A 119 -0.30 4.85 4.88
CA VAL A 119 -0.25 5.97 5.84
C VAL A 119 1.04 5.93 6.67
N ILE A 120 1.44 4.75 7.17
CA ILE A 120 2.70 4.59 7.91
C ILE A 120 3.89 4.97 7.03
N ARG A 121 3.91 4.50 5.77
CA ARG A 121 4.97 4.87 4.82
C ARG A 121 5.01 6.35 4.52
N LEU A 122 3.85 6.98 4.33
CA LEU A 122 3.75 8.42 4.11
C LEU A 122 4.29 9.21 5.32
N ALA A 123 4.00 8.78 6.54
CA ALA A 123 4.51 9.42 7.76
C ALA A 123 6.05 9.46 7.78
N THR A 124 6.70 8.37 7.38
CA THR A 124 8.17 8.28 7.28
C THR A 124 8.79 9.09 6.13
N SER A 125 7.97 9.63 5.24
CA SER A 125 8.41 10.35 4.02
C SER A 125 8.10 11.85 4.03
N GLY A 126 7.68 12.40 5.17
CA GLY A 126 7.44 13.84 5.35
C GLY A 126 5.98 14.25 5.49
N TYR A 127 5.03 13.29 5.56
CA TYR A 127 3.60 13.57 5.70
C TYR A 127 3.06 13.34 7.13
N LEU A 128 3.95 13.41 8.14
CA LEU A 128 3.63 13.05 9.53
C LEU A 128 2.33 13.69 10.04
N TYR A 129 2.20 15.01 9.93
CA TYR A 129 1.02 15.72 10.45
C TYR A 129 -0.28 15.29 9.78
N SER A 130 -0.30 15.16 8.46
CA SER A 130 -1.49 14.72 7.72
C SER A 130 -1.85 13.26 8.01
N CYS A 131 -0.83 12.41 8.23
CA CYS A 131 -1.05 11.02 8.66
C CYS A 131 -1.68 10.96 10.06
N LEU A 132 -1.19 11.76 11.01
CA LEU A 132 -1.75 11.84 12.35
C LEU A 132 -3.19 12.37 12.32
N ASP A 133 -3.46 13.43 11.57
CA ASP A 133 -4.81 13.98 11.42
C ASP A 133 -5.80 12.96 10.84
N MET A 134 -5.40 12.23 9.79
CA MET A 134 -6.20 11.15 9.22
C MET A 134 -6.46 10.01 10.23
N LEU A 135 -5.44 9.59 10.99
CA LEU A 135 -5.61 8.54 11.99
C LEU A 135 -6.52 9.01 13.13
N VAL A 136 -6.33 10.24 13.59
CA VAL A 136 -7.13 10.82 14.69
C VAL A 136 -8.59 10.95 14.30
N THR A 137 -8.88 11.43 13.08
CA THR A 137 -10.25 11.53 12.57
C THR A 137 -10.94 10.18 12.43
N ASN A 138 -10.20 9.08 12.31
CA ASN A 138 -10.76 7.73 12.28
C ASN A 138 -11.02 7.12 13.68
N PHE A 139 -10.63 7.75 14.79
CA PHE A 139 -11.07 7.32 16.13
C PHE A 139 -12.58 7.43 16.32
N MET A 140 -13.20 8.39 15.63
CA MET A 140 -14.64 8.59 15.70
C MET A 140 -15.31 8.18 14.38
N PRO A 141 -16.37 7.37 14.43
CA PRO A 141 -17.15 7.06 13.24
C PRO A 141 -17.85 8.31 12.70
N HIS A 142 -18.01 8.37 11.38
CA HIS A 142 -18.93 9.33 10.77
C HIS A 142 -20.36 9.12 11.30
N LYS A 143 -21.17 10.19 11.37
CA LYS A 143 -22.52 10.16 11.97
C LYS A 143 -23.41 9.03 11.43
N SER A 144 -23.23 8.66 10.16
CA SER A 144 -23.93 7.56 9.49
C SER A 144 -23.71 6.19 10.13
N PHE A 145 -22.63 5.99 10.90
CA PHE A 145 -22.31 4.72 11.56
C PHE A 145 -22.72 4.68 13.03
N LEU A 146 -23.18 5.78 13.63
CA LEU A 146 -23.51 5.83 15.06
C LEU A 146 -24.60 4.82 15.44
N ASN A 147 -25.61 4.67 14.58
CA ASN A 147 -26.70 3.70 14.81
C ASN A 147 -26.22 2.24 14.74
N GLU A 148 -25.14 1.97 13.99
CA GLU A 148 -24.59 0.62 13.85
C GLU A 148 -23.77 0.22 15.08
N LEU A 149 -23.25 1.17 15.86
CA LEU A 149 -22.40 0.88 17.03
C LEU A 149 -23.10 0.09 18.13
N ASN A 150 -24.43 0.12 18.18
CA ASN A 150 -25.23 -0.66 19.12
C ASN A 150 -25.53 -2.08 18.63
N LYS A 151 -25.08 -2.43 17.41
CA LYS A 151 -25.29 -3.75 16.81
C LYS A 151 -23.99 -4.56 16.87
N PRO A 152 -24.05 -5.91 16.96
CA PRO A 152 -22.86 -6.75 16.99
C PRO A 152 -21.87 -6.46 15.84
N ARG A 153 -22.39 -6.22 14.63
CA ARG A 153 -21.57 -5.86 13.47
C ARG A 153 -20.81 -4.55 13.65
N GLY A 154 -21.43 -3.52 14.24
CA GLY A 154 -20.78 -2.24 14.47
C GLY A 154 -19.75 -2.29 15.60
N ILE A 155 -19.96 -3.14 16.61
CA ILE A 155 -18.97 -3.39 17.68
C ILE A 155 -17.70 -4.00 17.07
N VAL A 156 -17.83 -5.09 16.30
CA VAL A 156 -16.70 -5.73 15.62
C VAL A 156 -15.99 -4.74 14.69
N LYS A 157 -16.76 -3.95 13.94
CA LYS A 157 -16.19 -2.93 13.04
C LYS A 157 -15.41 -1.85 13.81
N LYS A 158 -15.93 -1.40 14.95
CA LYS A 158 -15.26 -0.42 15.82
C LYS A 158 -13.92 -0.97 16.30
N GLU A 159 -13.89 -2.20 16.82
CA GLU A 159 -12.65 -2.85 17.26
C GLU A 159 -11.64 -2.92 16.11
N GLN A 160 -12.06 -3.39 14.93
CA GLN A 160 -11.20 -3.46 13.74
C GLN A 160 -10.57 -2.13 13.35
N VAL A 161 -11.31 -1.02 13.45
CA VAL A 161 -10.80 0.31 13.13
C VAL A 161 -9.83 0.77 14.23
N LEU A 162 -10.22 0.65 15.50
CA LEU A 162 -9.41 1.12 16.63
C LEU A 162 -8.08 0.37 16.74
N ASP A 163 -8.07 -0.95 16.55
CA ASP A 163 -6.86 -1.77 16.58
C ASP A 163 -5.84 -1.30 15.52
N ARG A 164 -6.34 -0.98 14.33
CA ARG A 164 -5.52 -0.51 13.21
C ARG A 164 -4.99 0.89 13.42
N VAL A 165 -5.83 1.81 13.91
CA VAL A 165 -5.41 3.18 14.24
C VAL A 165 -4.35 3.14 15.33
N HIS A 166 -4.58 2.37 16.41
CA HIS A 166 -3.62 2.22 17.49
C HIS A 166 -2.30 1.62 17.01
N SER A 167 -2.35 0.52 16.24
CA SER A 167 -1.17 -0.11 15.65
C SER A 167 -0.40 0.85 14.74
N ALA A 168 -1.09 1.63 13.92
CA ALA A 168 -0.47 2.63 13.06
C ALA A 168 0.27 3.70 13.86
N LEU A 169 -0.36 4.25 14.90
CA LEU A 169 0.25 5.25 15.78
C LEU A 169 1.50 4.69 16.46
N VAL A 170 1.43 3.46 16.99
CA VAL A 170 2.58 2.77 17.58
C VAL A 170 3.70 2.56 16.57
N ASN A 171 3.40 2.29 15.29
CA ASN A 171 4.42 2.10 14.27
C ASN A 171 5.03 3.42 13.77
N ILE A 172 4.30 4.54 13.85
CA ILE A 172 4.80 5.86 13.47
C ILE A 172 5.73 6.43 14.56
N THR A 173 5.53 6.06 15.83
CA THR A 173 6.32 6.55 16.96
C THR A 173 7.55 5.70 17.31
N LYS A 174 7.76 4.58 16.60
CA LYS A 174 8.96 3.74 16.70
C LYS A 174 10.07 4.24 15.78
#